data_AF-A0A7J9LKB4-F1
#
_entry.id   AF-A0A7J9LKB4-F1
#
_cell.length_a   1.000
_cell.length_b   1.000
_cell.length_c   1.000
_cell.angle_alpha   90.00
_cell.angle_beta   90.00
_cell.angle_gamma   90.00
#
_symmetry.space_group_name_H-M   'P 1'
#
loop_
_entity.id
_entity.type
_entity.pdbx_description
1 polymer ?
#
loop_
_entity_poly.entity_id
_entity_poly.type
_entity_poly.pdbx_seq_one_letter_code
_entity_poly.pdbx_strand_id
1 'polypeptide(L)'
;MNTAEMFSLTQEMEKSWDNEFQELVKALPKEDGWIGSHLYFYQGFWCPALVLKSFISFQKNFQAFASDVILATFPKCGTTWLKALSYITLYRSHFARDENPLLSSSPHRLVRFLEYDLYLNNPFPDLQNACAYEPRLFATHVPYASLPTSITDSNSKIVYICRNPLDMFISLWLFSTKLRDNNLRPLSPDEAFDKFYHGIYAFGPFFEHVLGYWKASRENPNKILFLKYEDLMEDTNSHLKNLAMFLGVPFTEDEAKQGVVPEIVKMCSFENLKELEVNKKGLHASGIPNADFFRKGEVGDWSNHLTPSMVERLEKLIQEKVNNSGLTFKLSCKTSRIFHPS
;
A
#
# COMPACT_ATOMS: atom_id res chain seq x y z
N MET A 1 3.68 20.63 1.63
CA MET A 1 5.03 20.59 1.04
C MET A 1 4.90 20.19 -0.42
N ASN A 2 5.77 20.70 -1.28
CA ASN A 2 5.81 20.36 -2.70
C ASN A 2 6.84 19.24 -2.97
N THR A 3 6.94 18.78 -4.21
CA THR A 3 7.88 17.75 -4.70
C THR A 3 9.34 17.98 -4.34
N ALA A 4 9.76 19.24 -4.19
CA ALA A 4 11.15 19.59 -3.87
C ALA A 4 11.59 19.12 -2.48
N GLU A 5 10.67 19.04 -1.51
CA GLU A 5 11.00 18.69 -0.13
C GLU A 5 11.25 17.19 0.06
N MET A 6 10.50 16.32 -0.65
CA MET A 6 10.74 14.87 -0.61
C MET A 6 12.05 14.49 -1.31
N PHE A 7 12.39 15.20 -2.39
CA PHE A 7 13.68 15.05 -3.05
C PHE A 7 14.83 15.52 -2.15
N SER A 8 14.69 16.69 -1.49
CA SER A 8 15.66 17.18 -0.48
C SER A 8 15.86 16.16 0.64
N LEU A 9 14.77 15.64 1.21
CA LEU A 9 14.82 14.63 2.27
C LEU A 9 15.56 13.37 1.81
N THR A 10 15.36 12.95 0.56
CA THR A 10 16.08 11.79 0.02
C THR A 10 17.58 12.06 -0.10
N GLN A 11 17.98 13.25 -0.59
CA GLN A 11 19.40 13.62 -0.66
C GLN A 11 20.04 13.75 0.72
N GLU A 12 19.32 14.31 1.70
CA GLU A 12 19.77 14.39 3.10
C GLU A 12 19.98 13.00 3.68
N MET A 13 19.04 12.07 3.41
CA MET A 13 19.16 10.68 3.82
C MET A 13 20.38 10.01 3.20
N GLU A 14 20.59 10.13 1.89
CA GLU A 14 21.76 9.57 1.19
C GLU A 14 23.09 10.11 1.74
N LYS A 15 23.14 11.40 2.12
CA LYS A 15 24.30 12.03 2.77
C LYS A 15 24.51 11.55 4.21
N SER A 16 23.45 11.10 4.89
CA SER A 16 23.51 10.65 6.30
C SER A 16 24.03 9.21 6.47
N TRP A 17 24.20 8.47 5.37
CA TRP A 17 24.65 7.09 5.44
C TRP A 17 26.10 6.99 5.91
N ASP A 18 26.31 6.10 6.89
CA ASP A 18 27.64 5.75 7.38
C ASP A 18 28.45 4.99 6.31
N ASN A 19 29.76 4.88 6.53
CA ASN A 19 30.67 4.29 5.55
C ASN A 19 30.31 2.83 5.21
N GLU A 20 29.88 2.04 6.19
CA GLU A 20 29.49 0.65 5.97
C GLU A 20 28.28 0.56 5.03
N PHE A 21 27.27 1.40 5.26
CA PHE A 21 26.09 1.45 4.42
C PHE A 21 26.40 1.98 3.01
N GLN A 22 27.30 2.96 2.89
CA GLN A 22 27.76 3.46 1.58
C GLN A 22 28.45 2.35 0.78
N GLU A 23 29.28 1.51 1.40
CA GLU A 23 29.90 0.36 0.73
C GLU A 23 28.87 -0.69 0.31
N LEU A 24 27.87 -0.98 1.15
CA LEU A 24 26.75 -1.84 0.76
C LEU A 24 26.06 -1.30 -0.49
N VAL A 25 25.68 -0.03 -0.48
CA VAL A 25 24.91 0.59 -1.57
C VAL A 25 25.69 0.63 -2.89
N LYS A 26 27.01 0.84 -2.84
CA LYS A 26 27.87 0.79 -4.03
C LYS A 26 27.86 -0.58 -4.72
N ALA A 27 27.62 -1.65 -3.97
CA ALA A 27 27.57 -3.02 -4.51
C ALA A 27 26.19 -3.39 -5.09
N LEU A 28 25.15 -2.59 -4.85
CA LEU A 28 23.79 -2.88 -5.31
C LEU A 28 23.55 -2.36 -6.73
N PRO A 29 22.81 -3.09 -7.59
CA PRO A 29 22.30 -2.54 -8.83
C PRO A 29 21.45 -1.28 -8.54
N LYS A 30 21.66 -0.23 -9.34
CA LYS A 30 21.06 1.09 -9.16
C LYS A 30 20.39 1.54 -10.44
N GLU A 31 19.19 2.09 -10.33
CA GLU A 31 18.39 2.63 -11.43
C GLU A 31 17.75 3.97 -11.07
N ASP A 32 17.39 4.76 -12.08
CA ASP A 32 16.65 6.00 -11.89
C ASP A 32 15.17 5.71 -11.59
N GLY A 33 14.70 6.20 -10.44
CA GLY A 33 13.32 6.10 -10.01
C GLY A 33 12.39 7.13 -10.66
N TRP A 34 11.08 6.88 -10.53
CA TRP A 34 10.05 7.67 -11.22
C TRP A 34 9.86 9.07 -10.65
N ILE A 35 10.29 9.28 -9.40
CA ILE A 35 10.21 10.56 -8.70
C ILE A 35 11.50 11.39 -8.77
N GLY A 36 12.55 10.85 -9.40
CA GLY A 36 13.85 11.50 -9.55
C GLY A 36 14.94 10.99 -8.61
N SER A 37 14.58 10.35 -7.50
CA SER A 37 15.54 9.65 -6.64
C SER A 37 15.87 8.25 -7.16
N HIS A 38 17.03 7.72 -6.78
CA HIS A 38 17.48 6.39 -7.17
C HIS A 38 16.65 5.27 -6.53
N LEU A 39 16.63 4.13 -7.20
CA LEU A 39 16.20 2.84 -6.68
C LEU A 39 17.42 1.92 -6.57
N TYR A 40 17.46 1.12 -5.51
CA TYR A 40 18.49 0.11 -5.30
C TYR A 40 17.86 -1.28 -5.27
N PHE A 41 18.38 -2.20 -6.06
CA PHE A 41 17.88 -3.57 -6.09
C PHE A 41 18.47 -4.36 -4.93
N TYR A 42 17.63 -4.74 -3.97
CA TYR A 42 18.06 -5.42 -2.75
C TYR A 42 17.02 -6.48 -2.35
N GLN A 43 17.48 -7.71 -2.08
CA GLN A 43 16.62 -8.86 -1.76
C GLN A 43 15.46 -9.11 -2.75
N GLY A 44 15.71 -8.90 -4.05
CA GLY A 44 14.74 -9.24 -5.10
C GLY A 44 13.74 -8.14 -5.45
N PHE A 45 13.86 -6.93 -4.89
CA PHE A 45 13.00 -5.79 -5.23
C PHE A 45 13.76 -4.46 -5.29
N TRP A 46 13.20 -3.49 -6.00
CA TRP A 46 13.71 -2.13 -6.14
C TRP A 46 13.26 -1.26 -4.96
N CYS A 47 14.15 -1.04 -4.00
CA CYS A 47 13.90 -0.22 -2.83
C CYS A 47 14.20 1.25 -3.11
N PRO A 48 13.31 2.20 -2.78
CA PRO A 48 13.63 3.63 -2.87
C PRO A 48 14.79 4.00 -1.95
N ALA A 49 15.72 4.82 -2.45
CA ALA A 49 16.87 5.31 -1.68
C ALA A 49 16.47 5.84 -0.30
N LEU A 50 15.38 6.62 -0.24
CA LEU A 50 14.83 7.20 0.98
C LEU A 50 14.61 6.18 2.11
N VAL A 51 14.19 4.95 1.78
CA VAL A 51 13.78 3.95 2.77
C VAL A 51 14.67 2.71 2.80
N LEU A 52 15.76 2.64 2.03
CA LEU A 52 16.61 1.44 2.01
C LEU A 52 17.22 1.17 3.41
N LYS A 53 17.77 2.20 4.05
CA LYS A 53 18.37 2.08 5.40
C LYS A 53 17.33 1.77 6.47
N SER A 54 16.16 2.42 6.39
CA SER A 54 15.06 2.20 7.34
C SER A 54 14.41 0.83 7.17
N PHE A 55 14.28 0.34 5.93
CA PHE A 55 13.87 -1.03 5.65
C PHE A 55 14.84 -2.04 6.26
N ILE A 56 16.16 -1.89 6.04
CA ILE A 56 17.15 -2.80 6.63
C ILE A 56 17.10 -2.76 8.17
N SER A 57 16.87 -1.58 8.75
CA SER A 57 16.69 -1.43 10.21
C SER A 57 15.40 -2.10 10.70
N PHE A 58 14.29 -1.89 9.99
CA PHE A 58 13.01 -2.56 10.24
C PHE A 58 13.17 -4.08 10.20
N GLN A 59 13.80 -4.62 9.15
CA GLN A 59 14.04 -6.05 8.97
C GLN A 59 14.84 -6.66 10.13
N LYS A 60 15.88 -5.96 10.60
CA LYS A 60 16.78 -6.45 11.66
C LYS A 60 16.18 -6.31 13.06
N ASN A 61 15.48 -5.22 13.33
CA ASN A 61 15.20 -4.78 14.70
C ASN A 61 13.74 -4.93 15.12
N PHE A 62 12.81 -5.13 14.19
CA PHE A 62 11.39 -5.26 14.54
C PHE A 62 11.10 -6.58 15.26
N GLN A 63 10.41 -6.48 16.40
CA GLN A 63 9.95 -7.62 17.17
C GLN A 63 8.42 -7.63 17.19
N ALA A 64 7.85 -8.56 16.43
CA ALA A 64 6.41 -8.72 16.37
C ALA A 64 5.88 -9.33 17.67
N PHE A 65 4.73 -8.86 18.12
CA PHE A 65 3.91 -9.54 19.12
C PHE A 65 2.91 -10.45 18.42
N ALA A 66 2.52 -11.54 19.09
CA ALA A 66 1.51 -12.46 18.56
C ALA A 66 0.17 -11.78 18.25
N SER A 67 -0.14 -10.69 18.95
CA SER A 67 -1.34 -9.88 18.75
C SER A 67 -1.23 -8.89 17.60
N ASP A 68 -0.04 -8.57 17.10
CA ASP A 68 0.15 -7.53 16.09
C ASP A 68 -0.63 -7.83 14.80
N VAL A 69 -1.08 -6.75 14.17
CA VAL A 69 -1.71 -6.77 12.85
C VAL A 69 -0.88 -5.93 11.88
N ILE A 70 -0.44 -6.56 10.78
CA ILE A 70 0.36 -5.93 9.75
C ILE A 70 -0.48 -5.77 8.48
N LEU A 71 -0.71 -4.53 8.05
CA LEU A 71 -1.35 -4.22 6.77
C LEU A 71 -0.28 -4.10 5.68
N ALA A 72 -0.13 -5.15 4.88
CA ALA A 72 0.85 -5.19 3.81
C ALA A 72 0.19 -4.88 2.47
N THR A 73 0.80 -4.01 1.66
CA THR A 73 0.22 -3.65 0.35
C THR A 73 1.32 -3.37 -0.65
N PHE A 74 1.13 -3.73 -1.92
CA PHE A 74 1.90 -3.05 -2.96
C PHE A 74 1.42 -1.58 -3.05
N PRO A 75 2.31 -0.58 -3.25
CA PRO A 75 1.90 0.81 -3.38
C PRO A 75 0.72 0.98 -4.36
N LYS A 76 -0.26 1.81 -3.96
CA LYS A 76 -1.45 2.16 -4.77
C LYS A 76 -2.46 1.04 -5.02
N CYS A 77 -2.39 -0.05 -4.25
CA CYS A 77 -3.39 -1.14 -4.26
C CYS A 77 -4.55 -0.95 -3.25
N GLY A 78 -4.77 0.26 -2.72
CA GLY A 78 -5.86 0.53 -1.76
C GLY A 78 -5.41 0.69 -0.31
N THR A 79 -4.13 0.96 -0.05
CA THR A 79 -3.56 1.08 1.30
C THR A 79 -4.30 2.06 2.21
N THR A 80 -4.63 3.26 1.72
CA THR A 80 -5.35 4.28 2.51
C THR A 80 -6.71 3.77 2.97
N TRP A 81 -7.42 3.05 2.10
CA TRP A 81 -8.73 2.50 2.39
C TRP A 81 -8.65 1.31 3.35
N LEU A 82 -7.69 0.40 3.14
CA LEU A 82 -7.44 -0.71 4.04
C LEU A 82 -7.05 -0.23 5.45
N LYS A 83 -6.21 0.82 5.56
CA LYS A 83 -5.86 1.45 6.84
C LYS A 83 -7.11 1.98 7.56
N ALA A 84 -7.97 2.72 6.86
CA ALA A 84 -9.21 3.26 7.44
C ALA A 84 -10.15 2.15 7.92
N LEU A 85 -10.47 1.19 7.05
CA LEU A 85 -11.36 0.07 7.37
C LEU A 85 -10.82 -0.77 8.54
N SER A 86 -9.53 -1.10 8.51
CA SER A 86 -8.91 -1.92 9.56
C SER A 86 -8.87 -1.19 10.89
N TYR A 87 -8.48 0.09 10.90
CA TYR A 87 -8.39 0.89 12.13
C TYR A 87 -9.76 1.05 12.79
N ILE A 88 -10.77 1.48 12.02
CA ILE A 88 -12.12 1.65 12.58
C ILE A 88 -12.68 0.31 13.03
N THR A 89 -12.53 -0.75 12.24
CA THR A 89 -13.04 -2.07 12.63
C THR A 89 -12.38 -2.58 13.90
N LEU A 90 -11.05 -2.50 13.99
CA LEU A 90 -10.29 -3.06 15.10
C LEU A 90 -10.56 -2.32 16.42
N TYR A 91 -10.73 -0.99 16.35
CA TYR A 91 -10.81 -0.15 17.54
C TYR A 91 -12.17 0.50 17.79
N ARG A 92 -13.23 0.11 17.06
CA ARG A 92 -14.58 0.70 17.16
C ARG A 92 -15.19 0.78 18.56
N SER A 93 -14.73 -0.06 19.51
CA SER A 93 -15.18 -0.03 20.91
C SER A 93 -14.43 0.98 21.79
N HIS A 94 -13.38 1.62 21.28
CA HIS A 94 -12.51 2.53 22.04
C HIS A 94 -12.89 4.01 21.92
N PHE A 95 -13.82 4.36 21.03
CA PHE A 95 -14.24 5.73 20.81
C PHE A 95 -15.73 5.78 20.44
N ALA A 96 -16.38 6.90 20.75
CA ALA A 96 -17.72 7.17 20.27
C ALA A 96 -17.71 7.38 18.74
N ARG A 97 -18.85 7.11 18.10
CA ARG A 97 -18.96 7.11 16.63
C ARG A 97 -18.71 8.50 16.03
N ASP A 98 -19.23 9.53 16.67
CA ASP A 98 -19.04 10.95 16.32
C ASP A 98 -17.67 11.51 16.72
N GLU A 99 -16.90 10.75 17.50
CA GLU A 99 -15.53 11.10 17.91
C GLU A 99 -14.48 10.22 17.22
N ASN A 100 -14.84 9.54 16.13
CA ASN A 100 -13.93 8.60 15.48
C ASN A 100 -12.64 9.30 14.99
N PRO A 101 -11.45 8.68 15.17
CA PRO A 101 -10.18 9.34 14.88
C PRO A 101 -9.94 9.74 13.42
N LEU A 102 -10.71 9.22 12.46
CA LEU A 102 -10.58 9.61 11.05
C LEU A 102 -11.00 11.07 10.81
N LEU A 103 -11.86 11.63 11.67
CA LEU A 103 -12.29 13.03 11.59
C LEU A 103 -11.13 14.01 11.84
N SER A 104 -10.16 13.62 12.66
CA SER A 104 -9.05 14.47 13.11
C SER A 104 -7.66 13.99 12.64
N SER A 105 -7.56 12.79 12.08
CA SER A 105 -6.30 12.21 11.59
C SER A 105 -6.48 11.42 10.30
N SER A 106 -5.55 11.56 9.36
CA SER A 106 -5.58 10.75 8.14
C SER A 106 -5.31 9.28 8.44
N PRO A 107 -5.81 8.33 7.61
CA PRO A 107 -5.56 6.90 7.80
C PRO A 107 -4.06 6.55 7.89
N HIS A 108 -3.21 7.29 7.18
CA HIS A 108 -1.76 7.09 7.20
C HIS A 108 -1.11 7.52 8.52
N ARG A 109 -1.68 8.50 9.23
CA ARG A 109 -1.21 8.90 10.55
C ARG A 109 -1.67 7.95 11.65
N LEU A 110 -2.87 7.37 11.50
CA LEU A 110 -3.43 6.40 12.43
C LEU A 110 -2.74 5.03 12.34
N VAL A 111 -2.43 4.57 11.12
CA VAL A 111 -1.71 3.31 10.88
C VAL A 111 -0.38 3.63 10.21
N ARG A 112 0.67 3.70 11.02
CA ARG A 112 2.01 4.12 10.58
C ARG A 112 2.73 3.01 9.81
N PHE A 113 3.48 3.40 8.79
CA PHE A 113 4.38 2.52 8.07
C PHE A 113 5.65 2.24 8.86
N LEU A 114 6.10 1.00 8.81
CA LEU A 114 7.33 0.58 9.47
C LEU A 114 8.54 1.26 8.81
N GLU A 115 8.67 1.14 7.49
CA GLU A 115 9.81 1.67 6.73
C GLU A 115 9.75 3.18 6.45
N TYR A 116 8.57 3.79 6.42
CA TYR A 116 8.40 5.22 6.11
C TYR A 116 8.20 6.13 7.32
N ASP A 117 7.62 5.62 8.43
CA ASP A 117 7.23 6.47 9.55
C ASP A 117 7.97 6.13 10.84
N LEU A 118 8.16 4.85 11.16
CA LEU A 118 8.72 4.42 12.44
C LEU A 118 10.24 4.29 12.38
N TYR A 119 10.76 3.60 11.36
CA TYR A 119 12.20 3.34 11.22
C TYR A 119 12.96 4.37 10.38
N LEU A 120 12.27 5.33 9.76
CA LEU A 120 12.90 6.28 8.83
C LEU A 120 14.06 7.06 9.47
N ASN A 121 13.83 7.59 10.67
CA ASN A 121 14.79 8.44 11.40
C ASN A 121 15.25 7.85 12.73
N ASN A 122 14.80 6.64 13.07
CA ASN A 122 15.19 5.96 14.30
C ASN A 122 15.31 4.44 14.05
N PRO A 123 16.51 3.85 14.11
CA PRO A 123 16.70 2.41 13.91
C PRO A 123 16.11 1.56 15.05
N PHE A 124 15.77 2.16 16.19
CA PHE A 124 15.17 1.52 17.37
C PHE A 124 13.99 2.37 17.89
N PRO A 125 12.88 2.46 17.13
CA PRO A 125 11.71 3.20 17.58
C PRO A 125 11.09 2.54 18.81
N ASP A 126 10.50 3.34 19.69
CA ASP A 126 9.64 2.83 20.76
C ASP A 126 8.34 2.29 20.14
N LEU A 127 8.30 0.97 19.95
CA LEU A 127 7.15 0.26 19.39
C LEU A 127 6.05 -0.02 20.43
N GLN A 128 6.31 0.18 21.72
CA GLN A 128 5.31 -0.06 22.77
C GLN A 128 4.27 1.07 22.79
N ASN A 129 4.71 2.30 22.53
CA ASN A 129 3.85 3.49 22.49
C ASN A 129 3.56 3.96 21.06
N ALA A 130 3.84 3.13 20.05
CA ALA A 130 3.67 3.50 18.64
C ALA A 130 2.20 3.53 18.17
N CYS A 131 1.31 2.85 18.88
CA CYS A 131 -0.12 2.76 18.61
C CYS A 131 -0.94 3.29 19.79
N ALA A 132 -2.10 3.88 19.52
CA ALA A 132 -3.00 4.39 20.56
C ALA A 132 -3.72 3.27 21.33
N TYR A 133 -3.92 2.11 20.68
CA TYR A 133 -4.69 0.99 21.20
C TYR A 133 -3.99 -0.34 20.87
N GLU A 134 -4.34 -1.37 21.65
CA GLU A 134 -3.99 -2.76 21.36
C GLU A 134 -5.16 -3.49 20.66
N PRO A 135 -4.89 -4.48 19.78
CA PRO A 135 -3.57 -4.89 19.33
C PRO A 135 -2.90 -3.83 18.45
N ARG A 136 -1.56 -3.76 18.44
CA ARG A 136 -0.83 -2.83 17.56
C ARG A 136 -1.12 -3.08 16.08
N LEU A 137 -1.36 -1.99 15.35
CA LEU A 137 -1.69 -2.00 13.93
C LEU A 137 -0.66 -1.19 13.14
N PHE A 138 0.10 -1.87 12.28
CA PHE A 138 1.14 -1.27 11.45
C PHE A 138 0.88 -1.50 9.96
N ALA A 139 1.61 -0.78 9.11
CA ALA A 139 1.58 -1.02 7.67
C ALA A 139 2.99 -1.17 7.07
N THR A 140 3.07 -1.81 5.91
CA THR A 140 4.31 -1.91 5.14
C THR A 140 4.05 -2.12 3.64
N HIS A 141 5.01 -1.66 2.83
CA HIS A 141 5.15 -1.96 1.42
C HIS A 141 6.23 -3.02 1.12
N VAL A 142 6.83 -3.62 2.14
CA VAL A 142 7.89 -4.62 1.98
C VAL A 142 7.32 -5.95 1.44
N PRO A 143 7.97 -6.61 0.47
CA PRO A 143 7.58 -7.93 -0.01
C PRO A 143 7.61 -8.99 1.10
N TYR A 144 6.74 -10.01 1.01
CA TYR A 144 6.62 -11.03 2.05
C TYR A 144 7.96 -11.72 2.40
N ALA A 145 8.76 -12.06 1.37
CA ALA A 145 10.06 -12.73 1.54
C ALA A 145 11.12 -11.88 2.26
N SER A 146 10.90 -10.57 2.36
CA SER A 146 11.80 -9.61 2.99
C SER A 146 11.28 -9.13 4.36
N LEU A 147 10.13 -9.61 4.83
CA LEU A 147 9.65 -9.29 6.17
C LEU A 147 10.59 -9.89 7.25
N PRO A 148 10.69 -9.25 8.43
CA PRO A 148 11.36 -9.84 9.58
C PRO A 148 10.82 -11.24 9.90
N THR A 149 11.71 -12.15 10.31
CA THR A 149 11.30 -13.49 10.76
C THR A 149 10.40 -13.42 12.00
N SER A 150 10.55 -12.38 12.84
CA SER A 150 9.62 -12.12 13.95
C SER A 150 8.18 -11.96 13.47
N ILE A 151 7.93 -11.46 12.25
CA ILE A 151 6.59 -11.41 11.65
C ILE A 151 6.23 -12.76 10.99
N THR A 152 7.13 -13.36 10.20
CA THR A 152 6.80 -14.59 9.45
C THR A 152 6.64 -15.82 10.33
N ASP A 153 7.30 -15.87 11.48
CA ASP A 153 7.36 -17.04 12.35
C ASP A 153 6.45 -16.91 13.60
N SER A 154 5.95 -15.70 13.91
CA SER A 154 5.02 -15.47 15.02
C SER A 154 3.56 -15.73 14.64
N ASN A 155 2.63 -15.49 15.58
CA ASN A 155 1.19 -15.54 15.32
C ASN A 155 0.58 -14.19 14.90
N SER A 156 1.41 -13.15 14.66
CA SER A 156 0.91 -11.86 14.17
C SER A 156 0.13 -12.04 12.87
N LYS A 157 -0.98 -11.32 12.72
CA LYS A 157 -1.83 -11.41 11.54
C LYS A 157 -1.34 -10.46 10.45
N ILE A 158 -1.49 -10.87 9.20
CA ILE A 158 -1.21 -10.04 8.03
C ILE A 158 -2.50 -9.88 7.22
N VAL A 159 -2.84 -8.64 6.88
CA VAL A 159 -3.89 -8.36 5.88
C VAL A 159 -3.21 -7.78 4.66
N TYR A 160 -3.30 -8.50 3.54
CA TYR A 160 -2.75 -8.08 2.26
C TYR A 160 -3.86 -7.65 1.32
N ILE A 161 -3.70 -6.52 0.61
CA ILE A 161 -4.59 -6.15 -0.49
C ILE A 161 -3.81 -5.92 -1.79
N CYS A 162 -4.25 -6.58 -2.86
CA CYS A 162 -3.80 -6.29 -4.22
C CYS A 162 -4.87 -5.58 -5.03
N ARG A 163 -4.49 -5.06 -6.19
CA ARG A 163 -5.37 -4.44 -7.17
C ARG A 163 -5.01 -4.94 -8.56
N ASN A 164 -5.92 -4.88 -9.51
CA ASN A 164 -5.59 -5.15 -10.89
C ASN A 164 -4.38 -4.29 -11.35
N PRO A 165 -3.40 -4.88 -12.03
CA PRO A 165 -2.14 -4.19 -12.34
C PRO A 165 -2.30 -3.01 -13.32
N LEU A 166 -3.34 -3.00 -14.16
CA LEU A 166 -3.62 -1.90 -15.09
C LEU A 166 -3.99 -0.62 -14.33
N ASP A 167 -4.98 -0.68 -13.42
CA ASP A 167 -5.35 0.47 -12.59
C ASP A 167 -4.27 0.83 -11.57
N MET A 168 -3.58 -0.19 -11.03
CA MET A 168 -2.47 0.04 -10.11
C MET A 168 -1.35 0.83 -10.80
N PHE A 169 -0.96 0.45 -12.02
CA PHE A 169 0.04 1.18 -12.82
C PHE A 169 -0.37 2.63 -13.03
N ILE A 170 -1.60 2.89 -13.48
CA ILE A 170 -2.09 4.27 -13.69
C ILE A 170 -2.10 5.05 -12.38
N SER A 171 -2.54 4.43 -11.28
CA SER A 171 -2.53 5.08 -9.98
C SER A 171 -1.12 5.37 -9.47
N LEU A 172 -0.13 4.53 -9.79
CA LEU A 172 1.27 4.71 -9.42
C LEU A 172 1.93 5.78 -10.26
N TRP A 173 1.73 5.76 -11.58
CA TRP A 173 2.29 6.76 -12.49
C TRP A 173 1.76 8.16 -12.17
N LEU A 174 0.43 8.35 -12.08
CA LEU A 174 -0.17 9.65 -11.76
C LEU A 174 0.18 10.15 -10.36
N PHE A 175 0.43 9.25 -9.41
CA PHE A 175 0.91 9.65 -8.08
C PHE A 175 2.39 10.04 -8.13
N SER A 176 3.21 9.28 -8.85
CA SER A 176 4.64 9.56 -9.00
C SER A 176 4.90 10.87 -9.74
N THR A 177 4.07 11.23 -10.73
CA THR A 177 4.20 12.52 -11.44
C THR A 177 3.96 13.71 -10.51
N LYS A 178 3.04 13.59 -9.55
CA LYS A 178 2.83 14.60 -8.49
C LYS A 178 3.97 14.70 -7.49
N LEU A 179 4.80 13.66 -7.40
CA LEU A 179 5.91 13.55 -6.45
C LEU A 179 7.28 13.80 -7.11
N ARG A 180 7.33 13.87 -8.44
CA ARG A 180 8.55 13.97 -9.22
C ARG A 180 9.21 15.34 -9.03
N ASP A 181 10.53 15.35 -8.90
CA ASP A 181 11.32 16.59 -8.86
C ASP A 181 10.95 17.51 -10.04
N ASN A 182 10.57 18.75 -9.72
CA ASN A 182 10.17 19.78 -10.68
C ASN A 182 11.32 20.18 -11.63
N ASN A 183 12.57 19.92 -11.25
CA ASN A 183 13.73 20.16 -12.11
C ASN A 183 13.89 19.11 -13.22
N LEU A 184 13.20 17.97 -13.11
CA LEU A 184 13.24 16.91 -14.09
C LEU A 184 12.12 17.06 -15.12
N ARG A 185 12.36 16.58 -16.35
CA ARG A 185 11.28 16.49 -17.35
C ARG A 185 10.14 15.59 -16.82
N PRO A 186 8.87 15.89 -17.16
CA PRO A 186 7.75 15.02 -16.82
C PRO A 186 7.98 13.57 -17.30
N LEU A 187 7.63 12.60 -16.44
CA LEU A 187 7.70 11.19 -16.79
C LEU A 187 6.53 10.84 -17.71
N SER A 188 6.82 10.51 -18.97
CA SER A 188 5.78 10.16 -19.94
C SER A 188 5.12 8.82 -19.60
N PRO A 189 3.88 8.57 -20.05
CA PRO A 189 3.22 7.28 -19.91
C PRO A 189 4.05 6.13 -20.50
N ASP A 190 4.64 6.31 -21.68
CA ASP A 190 5.44 5.29 -22.36
C ASP A 190 6.71 4.92 -21.58
N GLU A 191 7.42 5.91 -21.03
CA GLU A 191 8.61 5.70 -20.23
C GLU A 191 8.27 5.02 -18.88
N ALA A 192 7.20 5.46 -18.23
CA ALA A 192 6.71 4.80 -17.03
C ALA A 192 6.29 3.35 -17.30
N PHE A 193 5.60 3.11 -18.42
CA PHE A 193 5.14 1.79 -18.82
C PHE A 193 6.32 0.86 -19.11
N ASP A 194 7.35 1.33 -19.81
CA ASP A 194 8.54 0.52 -20.10
C ASP A 194 9.28 0.12 -18.81
N LYS A 195 9.51 1.09 -17.91
CA LYS A 195 10.07 0.80 -16.58
C LYS A 195 9.18 -0.15 -15.78
N PHE A 196 7.86 0.01 -15.85
CA PHE A 196 6.90 -0.87 -15.20
C PHE A 196 6.96 -2.30 -15.73
N TYR A 197 7.03 -2.45 -17.05
CA TYR A 197 7.10 -3.75 -17.72
C TYR A 197 8.35 -4.54 -17.28
N HIS A 198 9.47 -3.83 -17.07
CA HIS A 198 10.73 -4.42 -16.59
C HIS A 198 10.84 -4.49 -15.05
N GLY A 199 9.82 -4.09 -14.30
CA GLY A 199 9.82 -4.18 -12.84
C GLY A 199 10.53 -3.03 -12.10
N ILE A 200 11.02 -2.00 -12.80
CA ILE A 200 11.89 -0.93 -12.27
C ILE A 200 11.06 0.24 -11.74
N TYR A 201 10.56 0.10 -10.52
CA TYR A 201 9.79 1.11 -9.78
C TYR A 201 9.80 0.78 -8.28
N ALA A 202 9.45 1.74 -7.44
CA ALA A 202 9.44 1.57 -5.98
C ALA A 202 8.66 0.31 -5.56
N PHE A 203 9.33 -0.57 -4.82
CA PHE A 203 8.86 -1.88 -4.34
C PHE A 203 8.60 -2.95 -5.42
N GLY A 204 8.78 -2.61 -6.70
CA GLY A 204 8.68 -3.56 -7.81
C GLY A 204 9.79 -4.61 -7.78
N PRO A 205 9.61 -5.76 -8.46
CA PRO A 205 8.54 -6.01 -9.43
C PRO A 205 7.19 -6.41 -8.79
N PHE A 206 6.08 -5.94 -9.38
CA PHE A 206 4.71 -6.11 -8.83
C PHE A 206 4.28 -7.57 -8.66
N PHE A 207 4.53 -8.42 -9.66
CA PHE A 207 3.99 -9.78 -9.64
C PHE A 207 4.66 -10.63 -8.58
N GLU A 208 5.97 -10.53 -8.45
CA GLU A 208 6.78 -11.20 -7.43
C GLU A 208 6.32 -10.77 -6.02
N HIS A 209 6.06 -9.47 -5.84
CA HIS A 209 5.51 -8.95 -4.59
C HIS A 209 4.14 -9.56 -4.26
N VAL A 210 3.18 -9.51 -5.19
CA VAL A 210 1.82 -10.02 -4.98
C VAL A 210 1.80 -11.54 -4.82
N LEU A 211 2.56 -12.26 -5.64
CA LEU A 211 2.61 -13.72 -5.63
C LEU A 211 3.25 -14.26 -4.34
N GLY A 212 4.21 -13.53 -3.77
CA GLY A 212 4.77 -13.87 -2.45
C GLY A 212 3.70 -13.91 -1.36
N TYR A 213 2.90 -12.84 -1.25
CA TYR A 213 1.78 -12.80 -0.30
C TYR A 213 0.65 -13.77 -0.66
N TRP A 214 0.36 -13.95 -1.95
CA TRP A 214 -0.65 -14.91 -2.41
C TRP A 214 -0.28 -16.33 -1.97
N LYS A 215 0.94 -16.79 -2.30
CA LYS A 215 1.42 -18.11 -1.91
C LYS A 215 1.36 -18.28 -0.39
N ALA A 216 1.91 -17.33 0.36
CA ALA A 216 1.91 -17.38 1.81
C ALA A 216 0.49 -17.45 2.41
N SER A 217 -0.48 -16.76 1.81
CA SER A 217 -1.89 -16.80 2.26
C SER A 217 -2.58 -18.14 2.00
N ARG A 218 -2.18 -18.84 0.94
CA ARG A 218 -2.67 -20.18 0.65
C ARG A 218 -2.10 -21.21 1.61
N GLU A 219 -0.85 -21.02 2.02
CA GLU A 219 -0.17 -21.89 3.00
C GLU A 219 -0.66 -21.63 4.43
N ASN A 220 -0.97 -20.37 4.78
CA ASN A 220 -1.32 -19.96 6.14
C ASN A 220 -2.58 -19.05 6.18
N PRO A 221 -3.77 -19.55 5.79
CA PRO A 221 -4.97 -18.73 5.66
C PRO A 221 -5.49 -18.14 6.98
N ASN A 222 -5.14 -18.76 8.12
CA ASN A 222 -5.49 -18.23 9.45
C ASN A 222 -4.60 -17.05 9.88
N LYS A 223 -3.43 -16.91 9.25
CA LYS A 223 -2.44 -15.87 9.53
C LYS A 223 -2.48 -14.73 8.52
N ILE A 224 -2.84 -15.02 7.27
CA ILE A 224 -2.79 -14.04 6.18
C ILE A 224 -4.13 -13.98 5.45
N LEU A 225 -4.81 -12.83 5.57
CA LEU A 225 -5.99 -12.53 4.79
C LEU A 225 -5.57 -11.82 3.50
N PHE A 226 -5.83 -12.44 2.36
CA PHE A 226 -5.58 -11.85 1.04
C PHE A 226 -6.86 -11.26 0.46
N LEU A 227 -6.84 -9.96 0.17
CA LEU A 227 -7.95 -9.20 -0.39
C LEU A 227 -7.61 -8.70 -1.80
N LYS A 228 -8.65 -8.50 -2.61
CA LYS A 228 -8.56 -7.79 -3.89
C LYS A 228 -9.38 -6.50 -3.80
N TYR A 229 -8.81 -5.40 -4.25
CA TYR A 229 -9.45 -4.09 -4.25
C TYR A 229 -10.78 -4.11 -4.99
N GLU A 230 -10.86 -4.83 -6.11
CA GLU A 230 -12.06 -4.94 -6.93
C GLU A 230 -13.19 -5.68 -6.19
N ASP A 231 -12.86 -6.74 -5.45
CA ASP A 231 -13.83 -7.52 -4.68
C ASP A 231 -14.33 -6.71 -3.47
N LEU A 232 -13.42 -5.98 -2.82
CA LEU A 232 -13.75 -5.07 -1.72
C LEU A 232 -14.65 -3.90 -2.18
N MET A 233 -14.44 -3.39 -3.40
CA MET A 233 -15.30 -2.37 -4.03
C MET A 233 -16.67 -2.93 -4.44
N GLU A 234 -16.74 -4.19 -4.85
CA GLU A 234 -18.00 -4.82 -5.27
C GLU A 234 -18.94 -5.10 -4.09
N ASP A 235 -18.40 -5.60 -2.97
CA ASP A 235 -19.17 -5.83 -1.74
C ASP A 235 -18.34 -5.51 -0.49
N THR A 236 -18.27 -4.23 -0.16
CA THR A 236 -17.51 -3.77 1.01
C THR A 236 -18.08 -4.29 2.32
N ASN A 237 -19.41 -4.46 2.43
CA ASN A 237 -20.05 -4.90 3.67
C ASN A 237 -19.65 -6.32 4.05
N SER A 238 -19.71 -7.25 3.09
CA SER A 238 -19.32 -8.65 3.35
C SER A 238 -17.83 -8.78 3.62
N HIS A 239 -16.99 -8.08 2.85
CA HIS A 239 -15.54 -8.11 3.07
C HIS A 239 -15.14 -7.45 4.40
N LEU A 240 -15.84 -6.42 4.86
CA LEU A 240 -15.62 -5.82 6.17
C LEU A 240 -15.96 -6.79 7.30
N LYS A 241 -17.05 -7.56 7.18
CA LYS A 241 -17.37 -8.63 8.14
C LYS A 241 -16.28 -9.71 8.16
N ASN A 242 -15.79 -10.12 6.99
CA ASN A 242 -14.69 -11.08 6.87
C ASN A 242 -13.40 -10.55 7.50
N LEU A 243 -13.07 -9.27 7.28
CA LEU A 243 -11.94 -8.61 7.92
C LEU A 243 -12.11 -8.61 9.45
N ALA A 244 -13.28 -8.24 9.97
CA ALA A 244 -13.54 -8.24 11.41
C ALA A 244 -13.39 -9.63 12.04
N MET A 245 -13.94 -10.68 11.39
CA MET A 245 -13.76 -12.07 11.82
C MET A 245 -12.29 -12.46 11.82
N PHE A 246 -11.56 -12.17 10.74
CA PHE A 246 -10.14 -12.46 10.62
C PHE A 246 -9.31 -11.75 11.70
N LEU A 247 -9.61 -10.49 11.99
CA LEU A 247 -8.94 -9.71 13.05
C LEU A 247 -9.27 -10.23 14.47
N GLY A 248 -10.30 -11.05 14.63
CA GLY A 248 -10.72 -11.59 15.93
C GLY A 248 -11.69 -10.68 16.69
N VAL A 249 -12.33 -9.75 15.97
CA VAL A 249 -13.32 -8.80 16.51
C VAL A 249 -14.61 -8.86 15.69
N PRO A 250 -15.24 -10.05 15.53
CA PRO A 250 -16.43 -10.22 14.69
C PRO A 250 -17.54 -9.27 15.13
N PHE A 251 -18.36 -8.82 14.19
CA PHE A 251 -19.52 -8.01 14.51
C PHE A 251 -20.57 -8.86 15.23
N THR A 252 -21.14 -8.34 16.32
CA THR A 252 -22.22 -9.02 17.05
C THR A 252 -23.54 -8.91 16.29
N GLU A 253 -24.54 -9.73 16.67
CA GLU A 253 -25.89 -9.60 16.13
C GLU A 253 -26.50 -8.22 16.42
N ASP A 254 -26.20 -7.64 17.57
CA ASP A 254 -26.68 -6.31 17.95
C ASP A 254 -26.01 -5.20 17.13
N GLU A 255 -24.70 -5.30 16.89
CA GLU A 255 -24.00 -4.40 15.97
C GLU A 255 -24.58 -4.49 14.55
N ALA A 256 -24.93 -5.70 14.11
CA ALA A 256 -25.58 -5.90 12.82
C ALA A 256 -26.98 -5.26 12.76
N LYS A 257 -27.81 -5.44 13.81
CA LYS A 257 -29.15 -4.80 13.91
C LYS A 257 -29.06 -3.27 13.98
N GLN A 258 -28.04 -2.74 14.63
CA GLN A 258 -27.81 -1.29 14.74
C GLN A 258 -27.19 -0.67 13.48
N GLY A 259 -26.84 -1.48 12.48
CA GLY A 259 -26.27 -0.99 11.23
C GLY A 259 -24.81 -0.52 11.36
N VAL A 260 -24.04 -1.04 12.32
CA VAL A 260 -22.63 -0.63 12.52
C VAL A 260 -21.77 -0.91 11.28
N VAL A 261 -21.98 -2.04 10.61
CA VAL A 261 -21.24 -2.40 9.38
C VAL A 261 -21.43 -1.36 8.26
N PRO A 262 -22.66 -1.09 7.79
CA PRO A 262 -22.86 -0.07 6.75
C PRO A 262 -22.45 1.33 7.20
N GLU A 263 -22.50 1.64 8.50
CA GLU A 263 -22.00 2.89 9.04
C GLU A 263 -20.48 3.02 8.87
N ILE A 264 -19.70 2.00 9.26
CA ILE A 264 -18.24 1.97 9.07
C ILE A 264 -17.89 2.04 7.57
N VAL A 265 -18.61 1.31 6.72
CA VAL A 265 -18.43 1.38 5.26
C VAL A 265 -18.63 2.81 4.74
N LYS A 266 -19.69 3.50 5.20
CA LYS A 266 -19.95 4.89 4.84
C LYS A 266 -18.87 5.84 5.36
N MET A 267 -18.46 5.69 6.62
CA MET A 267 -17.38 6.50 7.22
C MET A 267 -16.06 6.34 6.46
N CYS A 268 -15.73 5.11 6.04
CA CYS A 268 -14.50 4.81 5.33
C CYS A 268 -14.64 4.91 3.81
N SER A 269 -15.76 5.40 3.26
CA SER A 269 -15.94 5.49 1.81
C SER A 269 -14.94 6.49 1.20
N PHE A 270 -14.65 6.32 -0.09
CA PHE A 270 -13.74 7.21 -0.80
C PHE A 270 -14.23 8.66 -0.73
N GLU A 271 -15.52 8.89 -0.97
CA GLU A 271 -16.16 10.21 -0.95
C GLU A 271 -16.05 10.83 0.43
N ASN A 272 -16.38 10.07 1.49
CA ASN A 272 -16.32 10.61 2.85
C ASN A 272 -14.89 10.95 3.24
N LEU A 273 -13.96 10.01 3.08
CA LEU A 273 -12.55 10.23 3.45
C LEU A 273 -11.93 11.40 2.67
N LYS A 274 -12.18 11.50 1.36
CA LYS A 274 -11.65 12.59 0.53
C LYS A 274 -12.15 13.95 0.98
N GLU A 275 -13.39 14.04 1.47
CA GLU A 275 -14.01 15.32 1.83
C GLU A 275 -13.66 15.81 3.24
N LEU A 276 -13.08 14.98 4.11
CA LEU A 276 -12.63 15.38 5.44
C LEU A 276 -11.52 16.45 5.38
N GLU A 277 -11.62 17.49 6.22
CA GLU A 277 -10.67 18.60 6.23
C GLU A 277 -9.22 18.16 6.46
N VAL A 278 -9.01 17.15 7.31
CA VAL A 278 -7.68 16.57 7.57
C VAL A 278 -7.06 15.90 6.35
N ASN A 279 -7.88 15.42 5.41
CA ASN A 279 -7.41 14.84 4.16
C ASN A 279 -7.29 15.88 3.05
N LYS A 280 -8.12 16.93 3.04
CA LYS A 280 -8.01 18.05 2.09
C LYS A 280 -6.78 18.93 2.33
N LYS A 281 -6.47 19.21 3.61
CA LYS A 281 -5.48 20.23 4.01
C LYS A 281 -4.30 19.68 4.80
N GLY A 282 -4.40 18.46 5.31
CA GLY A 282 -3.33 17.85 6.11
C GLY A 282 -2.15 17.37 5.27
N LEU A 283 -1.06 17.04 5.96
CA LEU A 283 0.16 16.49 5.38
C LEU A 283 0.47 15.13 6.01
N HIS A 284 1.04 14.24 5.20
CA HIS A 284 1.68 13.02 5.65
C HIS A 284 2.98 13.35 6.41
N ALA A 285 3.48 12.41 7.22
CA ALA A 285 4.76 12.57 7.93
C ALA A 285 5.95 12.83 6.99
N SER A 286 5.88 12.31 5.76
CA SER A 286 6.85 12.54 4.68
C SER A 286 6.63 13.86 3.91
N GLY A 287 5.72 14.73 4.36
CA GLY A 287 5.41 16.02 3.73
C GLY A 287 4.38 15.98 2.60
N ILE A 288 4.04 14.80 2.09
CA ILE A 288 3.09 14.64 0.97
C ILE A 288 1.70 15.15 1.39
N PRO A 289 1.05 16.03 0.60
CA PRO A 289 -0.33 16.44 0.86
C PRO A 289 -1.27 15.24 0.98
N ASN A 290 -2.10 15.19 2.03
CA ASN A 290 -3.03 14.08 2.21
C ASN A 290 -4.00 13.95 1.01
N ALA A 291 -4.34 15.06 0.35
CA ALA A 291 -5.20 15.11 -0.81
C ALA A 291 -4.64 14.30 -1.99
N ASP A 292 -3.31 14.13 -2.09
CA ASP A 292 -2.69 13.40 -3.19
C ASP A 292 -2.85 11.87 -3.10
N PHE A 293 -3.27 11.35 -1.94
CA PHE A 293 -3.67 9.95 -1.79
C PHE A 293 -5.07 9.68 -2.34
N PHE A 294 -5.89 10.71 -2.58
CA PHE A 294 -7.27 10.60 -3.07
C PHE A 294 -7.39 11.10 -4.50
N ARG A 295 -7.63 10.19 -5.45
CA ARG A 295 -7.78 10.53 -6.88
C ARG A 295 -9.21 10.31 -7.38
N LYS A 296 -9.55 9.07 -7.72
CA LYS A 296 -10.88 8.68 -8.22
C LYS A 296 -11.57 7.57 -7.43
N GLY A 297 -10.82 6.64 -6.83
CA GLY A 297 -11.41 5.56 -6.04
C GLY A 297 -12.25 4.57 -6.86
N GLU A 298 -11.96 4.41 -8.16
CA GLU A 298 -12.77 3.60 -9.09
C GLU A 298 -11.98 2.41 -9.67
N VAL A 299 -12.70 1.44 -10.26
CA VAL A 299 -12.15 0.31 -11.01
C VAL A 299 -12.36 0.53 -12.51
N GLY A 300 -11.32 0.33 -13.31
CA GLY A 300 -11.36 0.43 -14.77
C GLY A 300 -10.89 1.76 -15.33
N ASP A 301 -10.36 2.68 -14.52
CA ASP A 301 -9.86 3.97 -15.01
C ASP A 301 -8.68 3.83 -15.97
N TRP A 302 -7.97 2.70 -15.91
CA TRP A 302 -6.90 2.38 -16.85
C TRP A 302 -7.32 2.53 -18.32
N SER A 303 -8.59 2.30 -18.67
CA SER A 303 -9.07 2.42 -20.05
C SER A 303 -9.07 3.85 -20.58
N ASN A 304 -9.00 4.86 -19.70
CA ASN A 304 -8.90 6.27 -20.07
C ASN A 304 -7.46 6.71 -20.34
N HIS A 305 -6.47 5.88 -20.05
CA HIS A 305 -5.06 6.25 -20.04
C HIS A 305 -4.18 5.34 -20.90
N LEU A 306 -4.47 4.03 -20.92
CA LEU A 306 -3.64 3.06 -21.62
C LEU A 306 -4.05 2.89 -23.08
N THR A 307 -3.06 2.80 -23.96
CA THR A 307 -3.29 2.45 -25.36
C THR A 307 -3.65 0.96 -25.48
N PRO A 308 -4.34 0.53 -26.55
CA PRO A 308 -4.62 -0.89 -26.77
C PRO A 308 -3.35 -1.77 -26.76
N SER A 309 -2.24 -1.27 -27.32
CA SER A 309 -0.96 -1.98 -27.32
C SER A 309 -0.37 -2.16 -25.92
N MET A 310 -0.47 -1.14 -25.06
CA MET A 310 -0.04 -1.25 -23.65
C MET A 310 -0.89 -2.27 -22.89
N VAL A 311 -2.21 -2.26 -23.12
CA VAL A 311 -3.15 -3.20 -22.49
C VAL A 311 -2.80 -4.63 -22.89
N GLU A 312 -2.68 -4.91 -24.19
CA GLU A 312 -2.34 -6.24 -24.71
C GLU A 312 -1.02 -6.77 -24.12
N ARG A 313 0.03 -5.92 -24.09
CA ARG A 313 1.32 -6.28 -23.49
C ARG A 313 1.21 -6.62 -22.01
N LEU A 314 0.41 -5.87 -21.24
CA LEU A 314 0.20 -6.15 -19.83
C LEU A 314 -0.68 -7.37 -19.61
N GLU A 315 -1.73 -7.57 -20.38
CA GLU A 315 -2.57 -8.78 -20.29
C GLU A 315 -1.74 -10.04 -20.51
N LYS A 316 -0.89 -10.04 -21.53
CA LYS A 316 0.06 -11.13 -21.78
C LYS A 316 1.02 -11.33 -20.60
N LEU A 317 1.62 -10.25 -20.09
CA LEU A 317 2.51 -10.32 -18.93
C LEU A 317 1.80 -10.84 -17.67
N ILE A 318 0.56 -10.41 -17.42
CA ILE A 318 -0.28 -10.91 -16.31
C ILE A 318 -0.47 -12.41 -16.47
N GLN A 319 -0.91 -12.85 -17.65
CA GLN A 319 -1.14 -14.27 -17.94
C GLN A 319 0.13 -15.08 -17.71
N GLU A 320 1.28 -14.64 -18.21
CA GLU A 320 2.57 -15.29 -18.02
C GLU A 320 2.97 -15.39 -16.54
N LYS A 321 2.85 -14.29 -15.80
CA LYS A 321 3.32 -14.19 -14.40
C LYS A 321 2.42 -14.90 -13.40
N VAL A 322 1.10 -14.84 -13.58
CA VAL A 322 0.15 -15.50 -12.66
C VAL A 322 -0.21 -16.92 -13.07
N ASN A 323 0.32 -17.40 -14.21
CA ASN A 323 0.07 -18.75 -14.66
C ASN A 323 0.37 -19.77 -13.55
N ASN A 324 -0.49 -20.78 -13.39
CA ASN A 324 -0.39 -21.83 -12.37
C ASN A 324 -0.44 -21.37 -10.90
N SER A 325 -0.59 -20.07 -10.61
CA SER A 325 -0.70 -19.59 -9.23
C SER A 325 -2.12 -19.74 -8.65
N GLY A 326 -3.15 -19.82 -9.50
CA GLY A 326 -4.56 -19.73 -9.12
C GLY A 326 -5.04 -18.32 -8.79
N LEU A 327 -4.15 -17.31 -8.82
CA LEU A 327 -4.53 -15.90 -8.69
C LEU A 327 -5.07 -15.38 -10.02
N THR A 328 -6.22 -14.71 -9.97
CA THR A 328 -6.84 -14.06 -11.13
C THR A 328 -7.15 -12.59 -10.81
N PHE A 329 -7.12 -11.74 -11.83
CA PHE A 329 -7.50 -10.33 -11.73
C PHE A 329 -8.75 -10.06 -12.57
N LYS A 330 -9.67 -9.24 -12.05
CA LYS A 330 -10.79 -8.70 -12.82
C LYS A 330 -10.26 -7.55 -13.68
N LEU A 331 -10.12 -7.78 -14.99
CA LEU A 331 -9.59 -6.79 -15.93
C LEU A 331 -10.69 -5.96 -16.62
N SER A 332 -11.97 -6.29 -16.43
CA SER A 332 -13.07 -5.63 -17.14
C SER A 332 -13.34 -4.20 -16.64
N CYS A 333 -13.49 -3.25 -17.57
CA CYS A 333 -14.11 -1.96 -17.31
C CYS A 333 -15.64 -2.13 -17.23
N LYS A 334 -16.32 -1.48 -16.28
CA LYS A 334 -17.80 -1.48 -16.15
C LYS A 334 -18.53 -0.71 -17.28
N THR A 335 -17.93 -0.63 -18.47
CA THR A 335 -18.61 -0.20 -19.69
C THR A 335 -18.73 -1.37 -20.64
N SER A 336 -19.92 -1.96 -20.65
CA SER A 336 -20.40 -2.85 -21.71
C SER A 336 -20.20 -2.18 -23.07
N ARG A 337 -19.09 -2.49 -23.75
CA ARG A 337 -19.05 -2.36 -25.21
C ARG A 337 -19.89 -3.49 -25.78
N ILE A 338 -21.17 -3.19 -26.00
CA ILE A 338 -21.99 -3.93 -26.96
C ILE A 338 -21.32 -3.72 -28.31
N PHE A 339 -20.49 -4.67 -28.73
CA PHE A 339 -20.13 -4.78 -30.14
C PHE A 339 -21.36 -5.38 -30.85
N HIS A 340 -22.15 -4.53 -31.50
CA HIS A 340 -23.02 -5.00 -32.55
C HIS A 340 -22.19 -5.24 -33.82
N PRO A 341 -22.29 -6.41 -34.46
CA PRO A 341 -21.72 -6.62 -35.77
C PRO A 341 -22.61 -5.93 -36.80
N SER A 342 -22.01 -5.12 -37.66
CA SER A 342 -22.55 -4.78 -38.97
C SER A 342 -21.40 -4.66 -39.95
#